data_AF-A0AAU7BUY7-F1
#
_entry.id   AF-A0AAU7BUY7-F1
#
_cell.length_a   1.000
_cell.length_b   1.000
_cell.length_c   1.000
_cell.angle_alpha   90.00
_cell.angle_beta   90.00
_cell.angle_gamma   90.00
#
_symmetry.space_group_name_H-M   'P 1'
#
loop_
_entity.id
_entity.type
_entity.pdbx_description
1 polymer ?
#
loop_
_entity_poly.entity_id
_entity_poly.type
_entity_poly.pdbx_seq_one_letter_code
_entity_poly.pdbx_strand_id
1 'polypeptide(L)'
;MKYSKAITLTLLYFISLEILSLWIIIIPFGIGNLNLYKASHLINSIALLIFIVLFFKKIEHSNLLVLNKTKLKFYLFAILLGIGFVFFQSVLKIIYYQEISPDFFSYRFTLNRLKTYDAVASIMIVPIIEELFFRNYLQGALAKNYKPIKTILFASLLFAFIHIPFATLFFDSLDFSLRSAFIALFGGFIAGILYYKSKSIGPSIIFHVFWNLTSYIV
;
A
#
# COMPACT_ATOMS: atom_id res chain seq x y z
N MET A 1 18.75 -4.66 10.64
CA MET A 1 18.32 -5.82 9.83
C MET A 1 19.19 -5.93 8.57
N LYS A 2 19.42 -7.14 8.02
CA LYS A 2 20.11 -7.36 6.74
C LYS A 2 19.10 -7.34 5.57
N TYR A 3 19.54 -6.99 4.36
CA TYR A 3 18.66 -6.96 3.17
C TYR A 3 18.00 -8.30 2.84
N SER A 4 18.71 -9.43 2.98
CA SER A 4 18.14 -10.77 2.75
C SER A 4 16.95 -11.05 3.67
N LYS A 5 17.07 -10.73 4.96
CA LYS A 5 15.98 -10.88 5.93
C LYS A 5 14.77 -10.01 5.55
N ALA A 6 14.99 -8.78 5.05
CA ALA A 6 13.93 -7.90 4.59
C ALA A 6 13.17 -8.46 3.38
N ILE A 7 13.88 -9.07 2.42
CA ILE A 7 13.28 -9.76 1.27
C ILE A 7 12.42 -10.93 1.76
N THR A 8 12.98 -11.82 2.60
CA THR A 8 12.23 -12.97 3.14
C THR A 8 10.96 -12.54 3.86
N LEU A 9 11.04 -11.48 4.67
CA LEU A 9 9.86 -10.96 5.39
C LEU A 9 8.82 -10.37 4.45
N THR A 10 9.25 -9.70 3.37
CA THR A 10 8.33 -9.17 2.35
C THR A 10 7.63 -10.30 1.61
N LEU A 11 8.36 -11.37 1.26
CA LEU A 11 7.77 -12.56 0.64
C LEU A 11 6.77 -13.24 1.57
N LEU A 12 7.11 -13.38 2.87
CA LEU A 12 6.18 -13.93 3.86
C LEU A 12 4.93 -13.05 4.03
N TYR A 13 5.09 -11.73 4.04
CA TYR A 13 3.98 -10.78 4.06
C TYR A 13 3.06 -10.96 2.84
N PHE A 14 3.64 -11.01 1.64
CA PHE A 14 2.91 -11.21 0.38
C PHE A 14 2.20 -12.58 0.33
N ILE A 15 2.88 -13.66 0.70
CA ILE A 15 2.26 -15.00 0.76
C ILE A 15 1.13 -15.03 1.81
N SER A 16 1.29 -14.35 2.94
CA SER A 16 0.24 -14.27 3.97
C SER A 16 -1.00 -13.55 3.45
N LEU A 17 -0.82 -12.47 2.69
CA LEU A 17 -1.90 -11.76 1.98
C LEU A 17 -2.68 -12.72 1.07
N GLU A 18 -1.98 -13.46 0.21
CA GLU A 18 -2.60 -14.39 -0.73
C GLU A 18 -3.33 -15.52 -0.01
N ILE A 19 -2.71 -16.16 0.98
CA ILE A 19 -3.33 -17.24 1.76
C ILE A 19 -4.59 -16.75 2.49
N LEU A 20 -4.55 -15.56 3.09
CA LEU A 20 -5.71 -14.97 3.76
C LEU A 20 -6.84 -14.64 2.79
N SER A 21 -6.59 -14.59 1.48
CA SER A 21 -7.63 -14.38 0.48
C SER A 21 -8.30 -15.68 0.00
N LEU A 22 -7.64 -16.83 0.14
CA LEU A 22 -8.09 -18.11 -0.46
C LEU A 22 -9.43 -18.63 0.07
N TRP A 23 -9.87 -18.25 1.27
CA TRP A 23 -11.17 -18.69 1.81
C TRP A 23 -12.34 -18.27 0.92
N ILE A 24 -12.17 -17.22 0.11
CA ILE A 24 -13.22 -16.75 -0.80
C ILE A 24 -13.56 -17.77 -1.90
N ILE A 25 -12.60 -18.64 -2.24
CA ILE A 25 -12.74 -19.69 -3.27
C ILE A 25 -13.65 -20.82 -2.77
N ILE A 26 -13.73 -21.02 -1.46
CA ILE A 26 -14.54 -22.08 -0.84
C ILE A 26 -16.03 -21.70 -0.84
N ILE A 27 -16.34 -20.41 -0.95
CA ILE A 27 -17.72 -19.93 -0.94
C ILE A 27 -18.33 -20.16 -2.32
N PRO A 28 -19.50 -20.82 -2.42
CA PRO A 28 -20.20 -20.96 -3.69
C PRO A 28 -20.70 -19.61 -4.21
N PHE A 29 -20.48 -19.35 -5.49
CA PHE A 29 -20.99 -18.15 -6.13
C PHE A 29 -22.52 -18.24 -6.25
N GLY A 30 -23.22 -17.37 -5.53
CA GLY A 30 -24.67 -17.31 -5.50
C GLY A 30 -25.18 -16.00 -4.95
N ILE A 31 -26.42 -15.62 -5.30
CA ILE A 31 -27.03 -14.33 -4.93
C ILE A 31 -27.03 -14.13 -3.41
N GLY A 32 -27.20 -15.20 -2.63
CA GLY A 32 -27.15 -15.16 -1.16
C GLY A 32 -25.79 -14.75 -0.57
N ASN A 33 -24.70 -14.96 -1.30
CA ASN A 33 -23.33 -14.70 -0.83
C ASN A 33 -22.73 -13.39 -1.37
N LEU A 34 -23.46 -12.65 -2.22
CA LEU A 34 -22.95 -11.45 -2.89
C LEU A 34 -22.42 -10.39 -1.91
N ASN A 35 -23.09 -10.20 -0.77
CA ASN A 35 -22.65 -9.26 0.26
C ASN A 35 -21.31 -9.70 0.90
N LEU A 36 -21.10 -11.00 1.07
CA LEU A 36 -19.87 -11.55 1.63
C LEU A 36 -18.69 -11.35 0.66
N TYR A 37 -18.89 -11.57 -0.64
CA TYR A 37 -17.89 -11.23 -1.66
C TYR A 37 -17.55 -9.74 -1.66
N LYS A 38 -18.56 -8.86 -1.57
CA LYS A 38 -18.33 -7.40 -1.48
C LYS A 38 -17.57 -6.97 -0.22
N ALA A 39 -17.74 -7.70 0.89
CA ALA A 39 -17.06 -7.43 2.15
C ALA A 39 -15.71 -8.15 2.29
N SER A 40 -15.38 -9.09 1.39
CA SER A 40 -14.22 -9.96 1.50
C SER A 40 -12.89 -9.21 1.63
N HIS A 41 -12.70 -8.15 0.83
CA HIS A 41 -11.48 -7.34 0.91
C HIS A 41 -11.33 -6.63 2.27
N LEU A 42 -12.43 -6.15 2.85
CA LEU A 42 -12.46 -5.56 4.18
C LEU A 42 -12.16 -6.59 5.27
N ILE A 43 -12.77 -7.77 5.18
CA ILE A 43 -12.53 -8.89 6.11
C ILE A 43 -11.05 -9.31 6.05
N ASN A 44 -10.49 -9.47 4.86
CA ASN A 44 -9.09 -9.84 4.65
C ASN A 44 -8.14 -8.79 5.21
N SER A 45 -8.44 -7.51 4.97
CA SER A 45 -7.63 -6.41 5.48
C SER A 45 -7.63 -6.38 7.01
N ILE A 46 -8.80 -6.55 7.66
CA ILE A 46 -8.89 -6.61 9.12
C ILE A 46 -8.12 -7.82 9.66
N ALA A 47 -8.32 -9.00 9.07
CA ALA A 47 -7.62 -10.22 9.46
C ALA A 47 -6.09 -10.07 9.34
N LEU A 48 -5.62 -9.47 8.25
CA LEU A 48 -4.21 -9.20 8.03
C LEU A 48 -3.65 -8.19 9.04
N LEU A 49 -4.38 -7.12 9.34
CA LEU A 49 -3.97 -6.14 10.36
C LEU A 49 -3.78 -6.83 11.72
N ILE A 50 -4.74 -7.67 12.12
CA ILE A 50 -4.66 -8.45 13.36
C ILE A 50 -3.45 -9.38 13.32
N PHE A 51 -3.29 -10.14 12.23
CA PHE A 51 -2.17 -11.05 12.03
C PHE A 51 -0.82 -10.33 12.16
N ILE A 52 -0.65 -9.19 11.50
CA ILE A 52 0.57 -8.36 11.57
C ILE A 52 0.83 -7.91 13.00
N VAL A 53 -0.16 -7.33 13.69
CA VAL A 53 0.02 -6.84 15.06
C VAL A 53 0.43 -7.98 16.00
N LEU A 54 -0.19 -9.16 15.87
CA LEU A 54 0.16 -10.34 16.68
C LEU A 54 1.54 -10.90 16.34
N PHE A 55 1.85 -11.06 15.06
CA PHE A 55 3.14 -11.56 14.55
C PHE A 55 4.28 -10.70 15.08
N PHE A 56 4.14 -9.39 15.01
CA PHE A 56 5.17 -8.46 15.46
C PHE A 56 5.32 -8.37 16.97
N LYS A 57 4.20 -8.42 17.71
CA LYS A 57 4.23 -8.53 19.18
C LYS A 57 5.03 -9.76 19.63
N LYS A 58 4.94 -10.86 18.87
CA LYS A 58 5.66 -12.11 19.17
C LYS A 58 7.13 -12.11 18.76
N ILE A 59 7.51 -11.47 17.65
CA ILE A 59 8.86 -11.60 17.08
C ILE A 59 9.84 -10.53 17.55
N GLU A 60 9.40 -9.26 17.67
CA GLU A 60 10.33 -8.16 17.99
C GLU A 60 10.15 -7.58 19.39
N HIS A 61 9.18 -8.07 20.18
CA HIS A 61 8.80 -7.48 21.47
C HIS A 61 8.61 -5.94 21.38
N SER A 62 8.29 -5.43 20.18
CA SER A 62 8.21 -4.01 19.90
C SER A 62 6.74 -3.61 19.71
N ASN A 63 6.35 -2.48 20.30
CA ASN A 63 5.00 -1.95 20.10
C ASN A 63 4.93 -1.20 18.76
N LEU A 64 4.56 -1.92 17.71
CA LEU A 64 4.42 -1.36 16.36
C LEU A 64 3.36 -0.26 16.23
N LEU A 65 2.42 -0.22 17.18
CA LEU A 65 1.37 0.79 17.28
C LEU A 65 1.82 2.08 17.98
N VAL A 66 3.07 2.16 18.46
CA VAL A 66 3.59 3.41 19.03
C VAL A 66 3.83 4.40 17.90
N LEU A 67 2.89 5.34 17.79
CA LEU A 67 2.98 6.47 16.87
C LEU A 67 3.80 7.58 17.53
N ASN A 68 5.03 7.77 17.08
CA ASN A 68 5.81 8.94 17.46
C ASN A 68 5.07 10.21 17.02
N LYS A 69 4.96 11.20 17.90
CA LYS A 69 4.41 12.52 17.55
C LYS A 69 5.39 13.25 16.63
N THR A 70 4.87 14.06 15.72
CA THR A 70 5.67 14.92 14.84
C THR A 70 4.97 16.25 14.59
N LYS A 71 5.66 17.18 13.92
CA LYS A 71 5.16 18.54 13.66
C LYS A 71 4.00 18.51 12.65
N LEU A 72 2.96 19.30 12.89
CA LEU A 72 1.75 19.40 12.06
C LEU A 72 2.07 19.62 10.56
N LYS A 73 3.10 20.40 10.25
CA LYS A 73 3.52 20.65 8.86
C LYS A 73 3.77 19.37 8.04
N PHE A 74 4.25 18.29 8.67
CA PHE A 74 4.47 17.03 7.96
C PHE A 74 3.16 16.35 7.57
N TYR A 75 2.11 16.47 8.39
CA TYR A 75 0.78 15.99 8.04
C TYR A 75 0.15 16.83 6.92
N LEU A 76 0.32 18.16 6.95
CA LEU A 76 -0.12 19.03 5.86
C LEU A 76 0.58 18.68 4.54
N PHE A 77 1.92 18.50 4.57
CA PHE A 77 2.65 18.04 3.39
C PHE A 77 2.19 16.65 2.94
N ALA A 78 1.93 15.72 3.85
CA ALA A 78 1.43 14.39 3.51
C ALA A 78 0.09 14.44 2.76
N ILE A 79 -0.86 15.26 3.23
CA ILE A 79 -2.16 15.46 2.57
C ILE A 79 -1.95 16.02 1.16
N LEU A 80 -1.20 17.11 1.04
CA LEU A 80 -0.95 17.77 -0.26
C LEU A 80 -0.24 16.84 -1.24
N LEU A 81 0.75 16.08 -0.77
CA LEU A 81 1.46 15.09 -1.58
C LEU A 81 0.55 13.92 -1.97
N GLY A 82 -0.33 13.45 -1.09
CA GLY A 82 -1.24 12.33 -1.39
C GLY A 82 -2.22 12.70 -2.50
N ILE A 83 -2.84 13.88 -2.39
CA ILE A 83 -3.73 14.42 -3.42
C ILE A 83 -2.94 14.69 -4.71
N GLY A 84 -1.84 15.43 -4.61
CA GLY A 84 -1.02 15.80 -5.76
C GLY A 84 -0.42 14.59 -6.50
N PHE A 85 -0.11 13.51 -5.78
CA PHE A 85 0.46 12.30 -6.38
C PHE A 85 -0.50 11.62 -7.34
N VAL A 86 -1.82 11.61 -7.06
CA VAL A 86 -2.82 11.02 -7.98
C VAL A 86 -2.83 11.76 -9.32
N PHE A 87 -2.77 13.08 -9.32
CA PHE A 87 -2.68 13.85 -10.56
C PHE A 87 -1.32 13.66 -11.24
N PHE A 88 -0.24 13.56 -10.47
CA PHE A 88 1.10 13.27 -10.99
C PHE A 88 1.20 11.87 -11.64
N GLN A 89 0.34 10.92 -11.27
CA GLN A 89 0.32 9.61 -11.92
C GLN A 89 0.01 9.68 -13.42
N SER A 90 -0.71 10.70 -13.91
CA SER A 90 -0.87 10.89 -15.36
C SER A 90 0.51 11.02 -16.01
N VAL A 91 1.40 11.87 -15.47
CA VAL A 91 2.77 12.04 -15.96
C VAL A 91 3.56 10.73 -15.89
N LEU A 92 3.44 9.97 -14.79
CA LEU A 92 4.07 8.66 -14.67
C LEU A 92 3.56 7.66 -15.72
N LYS A 93 2.27 7.71 -16.08
CA LYS A 93 1.70 6.87 -17.15
C LYS A 93 2.29 7.20 -18.51
N ILE A 94 2.57 8.47 -18.83
CA ILE A 94 3.29 8.82 -20.07
C ILE A 94 4.66 8.16 -20.06
N ILE A 95 5.40 8.26 -18.95
CA ILE A 95 6.74 7.67 -18.86
C ILE A 95 6.68 6.15 -19.04
N TYR A 96 5.66 5.51 -18.44
CA TYR A 96 5.50 4.06 -18.49
C TYR A 96 5.10 3.56 -19.89
N TYR A 97 4.10 4.18 -20.52
CA TYR A 97 3.58 3.76 -21.82
C TYR A 97 4.35 4.35 -23.01
N GLN A 98 5.20 5.35 -22.76
CA GLN A 98 5.90 6.14 -23.79
C GLN A 98 4.96 6.86 -24.77
N GLU A 99 3.72 7.08 -24.35
CA GLU A 99 2.64 7.65 -25.17
C GLU A 99 1.79 8.61 -24.35
N ILE A 100 1.26 9.64 -25.01
CA ILE A 100 0.29 10.56 -24.41
C ILE A 100 -1.11 10.08 -24.76
N SER A 101 -1.83 9.59 -23.75
CA SER A 101 -3.24 9.23 -23.93
C SER A 101 -4.07 10.48 -24.29
N PRO A 102 -5.04 10.39 -25.22
CA PRO A 102 -5.98 11.48 -25.50
C PRO A 102 -6.71 11.98 -24.25
N ASP A 103 -6.87 11.09 -23.26
CA ASP A 103 -7.58 11.30 -22.00
C ASP A 103 -6.65 11.74 -20.84
N PHE A 104 -5.46 12.24 -21.15
CA PHE A 104 -4.39 12.54 -20.17
C PHE A 104 -4.84 13.39 -18.96
N PHE A 105 -5.77 14.34 -19.19
CA PHE A 105 -6.36 15.20 -18.16
C PHE A 105 -7.87 15.01 -17.99
N SER A 106 -8.45 13.91 -18.49
CA SER A 106 -9.88 13.65 -18.31
C SER A 106 -10.14 13.01 -16.94
N TYR A 107 -10.22 13.85 -15.90
CA TYR A 107 -10.56 13.40 -14.55
C TYR A 107 -12.08 13.32 -14.37
N ARG A 108 -12.58 12.20 -13.85
CA ARG A 108 -14.02 11.98 -13.63
C ARG A 108 -14.33 11.81 -12.15
N PHE A 109 -14.74 12.90 -11.54
CA PHE A 109 -15.06 12.91 -10.13
C PHE A 109 -16.32 12.10 -9.81
N THR A 110 -16.24 11.19 -8.84
CA THR A 110 -17.39 10.42 -8.37
C THR A 110 -17.25 10.01 -6.91
N LEU A 111 -18.32 10.17 -6.13
CA LEU A 111 -18.38 9.70 -4.75
C LEU A 111 -19.01 8.31 -4.63
N ASN A 112 -19.52 7.75 -5.73
CA ASN A 112 -20.22 6.46 -5.70
C ASN A 112 -19.30 5.31 -5.29
N ARG A 113 -18.01 5.38 -5.64
CA ARG A 113 -17.01 4.37 -5.25
C ARG A 113 -16.78 4.32 -3.74
N LEU A 114 -17.08 5.39 -2.99
CA LEU A 114 -16.92 5.45 -1.53
C LEU A 114 -18.01 4.69 -0.76
N LYS A 115 -19.09 4.26 -1.43
CA LYS A 115 -20.23 3.57 -0.80
C LYS A 115 -19.98 2.06 -0.59
N THR A 116 -18.78 1.56 -0.90
CA THR A 116 -18.45 0.14 -0.83
C THR A 116 -17.64 -0.19 0.42
N TYR A 117 -17.76 -1.44 0.93
CA TYR A 117 -16.89 -1.94 2.00
C TYR A 117 -15.42 -1.96 1.58
N ASP A 118 -15.19 -2.23 0.30
CA ASP A 118 -13.88 -2.16 -0.34
C ASP A 118 -13.22 -0.77 -0.18
N ALA A 119 -13.98 0.31 -0.34
CA ALA A 119 -13.42 1.66 -0.15
C ALA A 119 -12.88 1.88 1.26
N VAL A 120 -13.58 1.39 2.29
CA VAL A 120 -13.11 1.49 3.69
C VAL A 120 -11.80 0.72 3.86
N ALA A 121 -11.71 -0.48 3.30
CA ALA A 121 -10.52 -1.32 3.35
C ALA A 121 -9.33 -0.63 2.65
N SER A 122 -9.50 -0.27 1.38
CA SER A 122 -8.46 0.30 0.53
C SER A 122 -8.01 1.69 0.96
N ILE A 123 -8.91 2.54 1.48
CA ILE A 123 -8.57 3.92 1.85
C ILE A 123 -8.01 4.00 3.27
N MET A 124 -8.50 3.19 4.21
CA MET A 124 -8.12 3.33 5.62
C MET A 124 -7.24 2.20 6.12
N ILE A 125 -7.62 0.95 5.88
CA ILE A 125 -6.98 -0.19 6.54
C ILE A 125 -5.69 -0.59 5.83
N VAL A 126 -5.73 -0.78 4.51
CA VAL A 126 -4.56 -1.18 3.71
C VAL A 126 -3.39 -0.20 3.89
N PRO A 127 -3.57 1.14 3.81
CA PRO A 127 -2.49 2.10 4.06
C PRO A 127 -1.85 1.96 5.44
N ILE A 128 -2.64 1.67 6.48
CA ILE A 128 -2.10 1.47 7.83
C ILE A 128 -1.23 0.21 7.86
N ILE A 129 -1.73 -0.91 7.34
CA ILE A 129 -1.00 -2.19 7.32
C ILE A 129 0.33 -2.04 6.58
N GLU A 130 0.27 -1.50 5.37
CA GLU A 130 1.45 -1.39 4.52
C GLU A 130 2.48 -0.43 5.09
N GLU A 131 2.07 0.73 5.61
CA GLU A 131 3.01 1.69 6.19
C GLU A 131 3.60 1.20 7.53
N LEU A 132 2.83 0.43 8.32
CA LEU A 132 3.36 -0.27 9.49
C LEU A 132 4.46 -1.26 9.08
N PHE A 133 4.21 -2.08 8.05
CA PHE A 133 5.16 -3.09 7.60
C PHE A 133 6.38 -2.48 6.88
N PHE A 134 6.17 -1.66 5.85
CA PHE A 134 7.24 -1.17 5.01
C PHE A 134 8.02 0.00 5.62
N ARG A 135 7.38 0.90 6.38
CA ARG A 135 8.09 2.04 7.01
C ARG A 135 8.54 1.73 8.42
N ASN A 136 7.60 1.45 9.31
CA ASN A 136 7.94 1.30 10.73
C ASN A 136 8.92 0.14 10.90
N TYR A 137 8.54 -1.01 10.36
CA TYR A 137 9.28 -2.23 10.52
C TYR A 137 10.45 -2.33 9.55
N LEU A 138 10.21 -2.45 8.24
CA LEU A 138 11.29 -2.71 7.28
C LEU A 138 12.28 -1.56 7.14
N GLN A 139 11.82 -0.37 6.74
CA GLN A 139 12.71 0.79 6.56
C GLN A 139 13.36 1.20 7.89
N GLY A 140 12.60 1.22 9.00
CA GLY A 140 13.12 1.53 10.33
C GLY A 140 14.21 0.56 10.78
N ALA A 141 14.02 -0.75 10.63
CA ALA A 141 15.02 -1.73 11.03
C ALA A 141 16.23 -1.81 10.08
N LEU A 142 16.08 -1.47 8.80
CA LEU A 142 17.22 -1.30 7.87
C LEU A 142 18.02 -0.03 8.20
N ALA A 143 17.36 1.06 8.60
CA ALA A 143 18.01 2.34 8.89
C ALA A 143 18.96 2.28 10.09
N LYS A 144 18.84 1.25 10.96
CA LYS A 144 19.81 0.96 12.02
C LYS A 144 21.20 0.58 11.49
N ASN A 145 21.27 0.01 10.28
CA ASN A 145 22.50 -0.56 9.72
C ASN A 145 22.95 0.07 8.39
N TYR A 146 22.08 0.86 7.74
CA TYR A 146 22.33 1.38 6.40
C TYR A 146 21.96 2.87 6.28
N LYS A 147 22.56 3.55 5.30
CA LYS A 147 22.30 4.97 5.04
C LYS A 147 20.82 5.20 4.66
N PRO A 148 20.20 6.32 5.10
CA PRO A 148 18.78 6.59 4.88
C PRO A 148 18.31 6.41 3.43
N ILE A 149 19.05 6.96 2.46
CA ILE A 149 18.67 6.87 1.05
C ILE A 149 18.64 5.42 0.54
N LYS A 150 19.58 4.57 0.98
CA LYS A 150 19.59 3.14 0.61
C LYS A 150 18.39 2.42 1.19
N THR A 151 18.00 2.77 2.42
CA THR A 151 16.82 2.14 3.07
C THR A 151 15.50 2.56 2.46
N ILE A 152 15.37 3.84 2.07
CA ILE A 152 14.20 4.35 1.36
C ILE A 152 14.09 3.65 0.00
N LEU A 153 15.20 3.63 -0.77
CA LEU A 153 15.22 3.00 -2.08
C LEU A 153 14.82 1.52 -1.99
N PHE A 154 15.45 0.79 -1.08
CA PHE A 154 15.23 -0.64 -0.94
C PHE A 154 13.82 -0.97 -0.42
N ALA A 155 13.32 -0.27 0.59
CA ALA A 155 11.95 -0.48 1.09
C ALA A 155 10.89 -0.12 0.04
N SER A 156 11.14 0.87 -0.82
CA SER A 156 10.22 1.25 -1.89
C SER A 156 10.20 0.24 -3.04
N LEU A 157 11.35 -0.38 -3.35
CA LEU A 157 11.41 -1.51 -4.29
C LEU A 157 10.62 -2.71 -3.78
N LEU A 158 10.74 -3.04 -2.49
CA LEU A 158 9.97 -4.12 -1.86
C LEU A 158 8.47 -3.80 -1.81
N PHE A 159 8.11 -2.54 -1.58
CA PHE A 159 6.73 -2.06 -1.64
C PHE A 159 6.15 -2.15 -3.07
N ALA A 160 6.93 -1.78 -4.08
CA ALA A 160 6.53 -1.94 -5.48
C ALA A 160 6.35 -3.41 -5.88
N PHE A 161 7.21 -4.29 -5.36
CA PHE A 161 7.18 -5.73 -5.66
C PHE A 161 5.84 -6.38 -5.31
N ILE A 162 5.25 -6.06 -4.16
CA ILE A 162 3.95 -6.65 -3.76
C ILE A 162 2.77 -6.16 -4.61
N HIS A 163 2.97 -5.13 -5.43
CA HIS A 163 1.97 -4.58 -6.35
C HIS A 163 2.11 -5.14 -7.78
N ILE A 164 3.04 -6.07 -8.01
CA ILE A 164 3.10 -6.81 -9.26
C ILE A 164 1.87 -7.73 -9.32
N PRO A 165 1.09 -7.72 -10.42
CA PRO A 165 -0.16 -8.49 -10.48
C PRO A 165 0.14 -9.96 -10.81
N PHE A 166 0.83 -10.67 -9.91
CA PHE A 166 1.26 -12.06 -10.12
C PHE A 166 0.11 -13.01 -10.45
N ALA A 167 -1.11 -12.73 -9.98
CA ALA A 167 -2.30 -13.49 -10.31
C ALA A 167 -2.53 -13.59 -11.84
N THR A 168 -2.20 -12.57 -12.62
CA THR A 168 -2.42 -12.61 -14.08
C THR A 168 -1.51 -13.60 -14.80
N LEU A 169 -0.46 -14.11 -14.15
CA LEU A 169 0.38 -15.19 -14.70
C LEU A 169 -0.35 -16.55 -14.69
N PHE A 170 -1.45 -16.66 -13.95
CA PHE A 170 -2.23 -17.91 -13.80
C PHE A 170 -3.60 -17.83 -14.49
N PHE A 171 -3.98 -16.67 -15.04
CA PHE A 171 -5.27 -16.44 -15.67
C PHE A 171 -5.08 -15.75 -17.02
N ASP A 172 -5.20 -16.51 -18.11
CA ASP A 172 -5.01 -16.05 -19.50
C ASP A 172 -5.95 -14.90 -19.92
N SER A 173 -7.02 -14.66 -19.16
CA SER A 173 -7.99 -13.59 -19.41
C SER A 173 -7.56 -12.22 -18.86
N LEU A 174 -6.41 -12.13 -18.18
CA LEU A 174 -5.94 -10.90 -17.54
C LEU A 174 -4.64 -10.40 -18.17
N ASP A 175 -4.64 -9.13 -18.59
CA ASP A 175 -3.42 -8.50 -19.12
C ASP A 175 -2.40 -8.25 -18.02
N PHE A 176 -1.19 -8.79 -18.20
CA PHE A 176 -0.07 -8.51 -17.31
C PHE A 176 0.48 -7.10 -17.56
N SER A 177 0.54 -6.28 -16.51
CA SER A 177 1.13 -4.94 -16.56
C SER A 177 1.85 -4.59 -15.26
N LEU A 178 3.10 -4.12 -15.36
CA LEU A 178 3.87 -3.62 -14.22
C LEU A 178 3.49 -2.19 -13.82
N ARG A 179 2.46 -1.60 -14.44
CA ARG A 179 2.03 -0.22 -14.17
C ARG A 179 1.77 0.05 -12.69
N SER A 180 1.07 -0.85 -12.01
CA SER A 180 0.73 -0.70 -10.59
C SER A 180 1.99 -0.70 -9.72
N ALA A 181 2.91 -1.65 -9.96
CA ALA A 181 4.21 -1.70 -9.29
C ALA A 181 5.05 -0.45 -9.57
N PHE A 182 5.05 0.04 -10.82
CA PHE A 182 5.77 1.26 -11.20
C PHE A 182 5.24 2.49 -10.45
N ILE A 183 3.92 2.69 -10.38
CA ILE A 183 3.32 3.79 -9.61
C ILE A 183 3.61 3.62 -8.11
N ALA A 184 3.48 2.39 -7.60
CA ALA A 184 3.76 2.05 -6.21
C ALA A 184 5.20 2.37 -5.80
N LEU A 185 6.17 2.20 -6.69
CA LEU A 185 7.57 2.57 -6.44
C LEU A 185 7.73 4.04 -6.07
N PHE A 186 7.14 4.95 -6.84
CA PHE A 186 7.24 6.39 -6.59
C PHE A 186 6.46 6.81 -5.35
N GLY A 187 5.27 6.24 -5.15
CA GLY A 187 4.51 6.42 -3.91
C GLY A 187 5.30 5.95 -2.69
N GLY A 188 5.99 4.82 -2.81
CA GLY A 188 6.90 4.28 -1.81
C GLY A 188 8.05 5.22 -1.48
N PHE A 189 8.64 5.89 -2.48
CA PHE A 189 9.67 6.90 -2.24
C PHE A 189 9.14 8.08 -1.45
N ILE A 190 7.97 8.62 -1.80
CA ILE A 190 7.36 9.77 -1.11
C ILE A 190 7.07 9.40 0.36
N ALA A 191 6.40 8.28 0.58
CA ALA A 191 6.11 7.74 1.91
C ALA A 191 7.41 7.51 2.72
N GLY A 192 8.42 6.89 2.12
CA GLY A 192 9.72 6.64 2.75
C GLY A 192 10.46 7.92 3.14
N ILE A 193 10.39 8.98 2.33
CA ILE A 193 10.96 10.30 2.63
C ILE A 193 10.17 10.96 3.78
N LEU A 194 8.84 10.94 3.73
CA LEU A 194 7.98 11.48 4.79
C LEU A 194 8.27 10.82 6.13
N TYR A 195 8.36 9.50 6.18
CA TYR A 195 8.75 8.76 7.38
C TYR A 195 10.15 9.16 7.87
N TYR A 196 11.15 9.20 6.98
CA TYR A 196 12.52 9.55 7.36
C TYR A 196 12.65 10.99 7.90
N LYS A 197 11.96 11.96 7.28
CA LYS A 197 12.04 13.38 7.66
C LYS A 197 11.21 13.71 8.89
N SER A 198 10.03 13.11 9.04
CA SER A 198 9.13 13.38 10.16
C SER A 198 9.47 12.56 11.41
N LYS A 199 10.25 11.47 11.28
CA LYS A 199 10.55 10.49 12.34
C LYS A 199 9.31 9.84 12.94
N SER A 200 8.21 9.85 12.19
CA SER A 200 6.90 9.31 12.55
C SER A 200 6.28 8.62 11.34
N ILE A 201 5.59 7.51 11.58
CA ILE A 201 4.83 6.83 10.52
C ILE A 201 3.51 7.55 10.20
N GLY A 202 3.04 8.43 11.10
CA GLY A 202 1.76 9.13 10.95
C GLY A 202 1.64 9.87 9.61
N PRO A 203 2.59 10.77 9.24
CA PRO A 203 2.55 11.43 7.94
C PRO A 203 2.59 10.48 6.76
N SER A 204 3.28 9.34 6.87
CA SER A 204 3.35 8.34 5.81
C SER A 204 1.99 7.66 5.58
N ILE A 205 1.33 7.28 6.69
CA ILE A 205 -0.05 6.74 6.66
C ILE A 205 -1.00 7.77 6.06
N ILE A 206 -0.95 9.02 6.51
CA ILE A 206 -1.85 10.08 6.02
C ILE A 206 -1.62 10.34 4.52
N PHE A 207 -0.37 10.37 4.05
CA PHE A 207 -0.08 10.48 2.63
C PHE A 207 -0.77 9.38 1.83
N HIS A 208 -0.61 8.13 2.28
CA HIS A 208 -1.16 6.97 1.58
C HIS A 208 -2.70 6.92 1.63
N VAL A 209 -3.31 7.26 2.78
CA VAL A 209 -4.77 7.42 2.90
C VAL A 209 -5.29 8.45 1.89
N PHE A 210 -4.66 9.62 1.78
CA PHE A 210 -5.10 10.67 0.86
C PHE A 210 -4.81 10.35 -0.61
N TRP A 211 -3.74 9.61 -0.90
CA TRP A 211 -3.52 9.04 -2.22
C TRP A 211 -4.69 8.11 -2.58
N ASN A 212 -4.99 7.11 -1.75
CA ASN A 212 -6.05 6.14 -2.06
C ASN A 212 -7.42 6.81 -2.12
N LEU A 213 -7.74 7.69 -1.17
CA LEU A 213 -8.98 8.48 -1.19
C LEU A 213 -9.12 9.26 -2.50
N THR A 214 -8.08 10.00 -2.90
CA THR A 214 -8.10 10.80 -4.13
C THR A 214 -8.26 9.88 -5.35
N SER A 215 -7.61 8.71 -5.36
CA SER A 215 -7.76 7.72 -6.43
C SER A 215 -9.15 7.08 -6.50
N TYR A 216 -9.90 7.04 -5.39
CA TYR A 216 -11.28 6.54 -5.38
C TYR A 216 -12.27 7.58 -5.88
N ILE A 217 -11.98 8.87 -5.70
CA ILE A 217 -12.88 9.96 -6.10
C ILE A 217 -12.58 10.50 -7.49
N VAL A 218 -11.37 10.34 -8.02
CA VAL A 218 -10.94 10.76 -9.38
C VAL A 218 -11.02 9.59 -10.36
#